data_AF-A0AA36HWI8-F1
#
_entry.id   AF-A0AA36HWI8-F1
#
_cell.length_a   1.000
_cell.length_b   1.000
_cell.length_c   1.000
_cell.angle_alpha   90.00
_cell.angle_beta   90.00
_cell.angle_gamma   90.00
#
_symmetry.space_group_name_H-M   'P 1'
#
loop_
_entity.id
_entity.type
_entity.pdbx_description
1 polymer ?
#
loop_
_entity_poly.entity_id
_entity_poly.type
_entity_poly.pdbx_seq_one_letter_code
_entity_poly.pdbx_strand_id
1 'polypeptide(L)'
;MVLRRLAACCCGSEEDPDVPVPRRVRKPILPLDRVPAAPAKTLEELAKRFDLQLAPPGSETPVAVASKSFERNSSRLLLVLPGPGDAGVWDAHLGEHGSTEPMLMWAEANDYACAYFGHEAFCTSPVEAWDRVVRGSPARFVTVVVGAGMLQYLQQALKNVHPLLFSRFRTICVFGSDTTEDFDSLPQELRSHFKASIVTVPFTWQKLELQVAYQFLHELFRDKEDMWHTLELKKFAGFQALKENDLPGLRRIGLDERVKRLDRDRNNDELAQLLQKHEEARRKPEAKIDNSDDEPGVD
;
A
#
# COMPACT_ATOMS: atom_id res chain seq x y z
N MET A 1 -13.73 -22.08 -3.33
CA MET A 1 -14.89 -21.32 -3.85
C MET A 1 -14.64 -19.80 -4.03
N VAL A 2 -13.43 -19.29 -3.77
CA VAL A 2 -13.11 -17.84 -3.86
C VAL A 2 -12.62 -17.41 -5.27
N LEU A 3 -12.29 -18.36 -6.14
CA LEU A 3 -11.73 -18.10 -7.49
C LEU A 3 -12.77 -17.92 -8.61
N ARG A 4 -14.08 -17.98 -8.32
CA ARG A 4 -15.14 -17.83 -9.35
C ARG A 4 -15.75 -16.43 -9.44
N ARG A 5 -15.35 -15.48 -8.59
CA ARG A 5 -15.90 -14.10 -8.60
C ARG A 5 -15.05 -13.05 -9.32
N LEU A 6 -13.89 -13.42 -9.88
CA LEU A 6 -12.98 -12.46 -10.54
C LEU A 6 -13.07 -12.44 -12.07
N ALA A 7 -13.98 -13.20 -12.68
CA ALA A 7 -14.06 -13.39 -14.14
C ALA A 7 -15.37 -12.87 -14.76
N ALA A 8 -16.04 -11.91 -14.12
CA ALA A 8 -17.24 -11.26 -14.64
C ALA A 8 -17.06 -9.74 -14.63
N CYS A 9 -16.11 -9.25 -15.44
CA CYS A 9 -15.92 -7.82 -15.70
C CYS A 9 -15.66 -7.62 -17.19
N CYS A 10 -16.61 -7.97 -18.05
CA CYS A 10 -16.59 -7.61 -19.47
C CYS A 10 -18.02 -7.55 -20.00
N CYS A 11 -18.39 -6.39 -20.56
CA CYS A 11 -19.59 -6.04 -21.33
C CYS A 11 -20.78 -5.46 -20.54
N GLY A 12 -21.03 -4.16 -20.71
CA GLY A 12 -22.33 -3.53 -20.44
C GLY A 12 -22.25 -2.19 -19.74
N SER A 13 -22.59 -1.13 -20.46
CA SER A 13 -22.88 0.20 -19.95
C SER A 13 -24.08 0.19 -19.00
N GLU A 14 -23.84 0.44 -17.72
CA GLU A 14 -24.74 1.03 -16.71
C GLU A 14 -23.90 1.17 -15.42
N GLU A 15 -24.21 2.13 -14.55
CA GLU A 15 -23.44 2.43 -13.34
C GLU A 15 -23.29 1.19 -12.42
N ASP A 16 -22.15 0.50 -12.51
CA ASP A 16 -21.83 -0.65 -11.67
C ASP A 16 -21.27 -0.17 -10.31
N PRO A 17 -21.87 -0.54 -9.17
CA PRO A 17 -21.53 0.02 -7.85
C PRO A 17 -20.28 -0.59 -7.19
N ASP A 18 -19.53 -1.48 -7.86
CA ASP A 18 -18.56 -2.35 -7.18
C ASP A 18 -17.15 -2.40 -7.81
N VAL A 19 -16.69 -1.31 -8.43
CA VAL A 19 -15.24 -1.06 -8.45
C VAL A 19 -14.87 -0.61 -7.02
N PRO A 20 -14.01 -1.33 -6.27
CA PRO A 20 -13.55 -0.83 -4.99
C PRO A 20 -12.72 0.43 -5.26
N VAL A 21 -13.37 1.59 -5.22
CA VAL A 21 -12.70 2.87 -5.26
C VAL A 21 -11.73 2.86 -4.09
N PRO A 22 -10.42 3.03 -4.32
CA PRO A 22 -9.47 3.11 -3.21
C PRO A 22 -9.95 4.22 -2.29
N ARG A 23 -10.20 3.90 -1.01
CA ARG A 23 -10.69 4.87 -0.03
C ARG A 23 -9.65 5.99 0.08
N ARG A 24 -9.89 7.14 -0.55
CA ARG A 24 -8.91 8.24 -0.50
C ARG A 24 -8.69 8.66 0.95
N VAL A 25 -7.42 8.86 1.33
CA VAL A 25 -7.06 9.44 2.63
C VAL A 25 -7.73 10.81 2.71
N ARG A 26 -8.55 11.00 3.75
CA ARG A 26 -9.22 12.27 4.00
C ARG A 26 -8.19 13.26 4.52
N LYS A 27 -8.30 14.53 4.12
CA LYS A 27 -7.47 15.59 4.70
C LYS A 27 -7.72 15.61 6.22
N PRO A 28 -6.67 15.66 7.05
CA PRO A 28 -6.85 15.81 8.49
C PRO A 28 -7.62 17.09 8.78
N ILE A 29 -8.73 16.95 9.50
CA ILE A 29 -9.26 18.05 10.31
C ILE A 29 -8.65 17.83 11.69
N LEU A 30 -7.39 18.25 11.87
CA LEU A 30 -6.88 18.39 13.23
C LEU A 30 -7.72 19.51 13.88
N PRO A 31 -8.47 19.24 14.96
CA PRO A 31 -9.22 20.30 15.63
C PRO A 31 -8.22 21.32 16.17
N LEU A 32 -8.21 22.50 15.56
CA LEU A 32 -7.22 23.57 15.77
C LEU A 32 -7.20 24.10 17.22
N ASP A 33 -8.29 23.91 17.96
CA ASP A 33 -8.50 24.48 19.30
C ASP A 33 -8.24 23.49 20.44
N ARG A 34 -7.80 22.26 20.15
CA ARG A 34 -7.59 21.25 21.18
C ARG A 34 -6.19 21.38 21.78
N VAL A 35 -6.12 21.81 23.04
CA VAL A 35 -4.88 21.76 23.83
C VAL A 35 -4.41 20.30 23.89
N PRO A 36 -3.16 19.99 23.48
CA PRO A 36 -2.62 18.64 23.61
C PRO A 36 -2.68 18.23 25.07
N ALA A 37 -3.41 17.16 25.39
CA ALA A 37 -3.42 16.69 26.77
C ALA A 37 -2.06 16.06 27.08
N ALA A 38 -1.63 16.17 28.34
CA ALA A 38 -0.32 15.68 28.79
C ALA A 38 -0.02 14.25 28.25
N PRO A 39 1.21 13.97 27.83
CA PRO A 39 1.56 12.68 27.26
C PRO A 39 1.26 11.56 28.26
N ALA A 40 0.75 10.43 27.75
CA ALA A 40 0.60 9.22 28.56
C ALA A 40 1.97 8.74 29.02
N LYS A 41 2.11 8.36 30.30
CA LYS A 41 3.39 7.90 30.84
C LYS A 41 3.61 6.42 30.53
N THR A 42 2.55 5.62 30.60
CA THR A 42 2.62 4.17 30.38
C THR A 42 1.79 3.71 29.18
N LEU A 43 2.07 2.50 28.69
CA LEU A 43 1.31 1.88 27.62
C LEU A 43 -0.15 1.64 28.02
N GLU A 44 -0.44 1.33 29.29
CA GLU A 44 -1.82 1.14 29.78
C GLU A 44 -2.60 2.46 29.79
N GLU A 45 -1.96 3.56 30.14
CA GLU A 45 -2.56 4.90 30.05
C GLU A 45 -2.87 5.25 28.60
N LEU A 46 -1.93 4.99 27.68
CA LEU A 46 -2.13 5.21 26.24
C LEU A 46 -3.29 4.34 25.71
N ALA A 47 -3.33 3.07 26.12
CA ALA A 47 -4.38 2.14 25.73
C ALA A 47 -5.76 2.58 26.20
N LYS A 48 -5.88 3.00 27.46
CA LYS A 48 -7.15 3.50 28.02
C LYS A 48 -7.61 4.79 27.32
N ARG A 49 -6.67 5.70 27.02
CA ARG A 49 -6.99 7.01 26.44
C ARG A 49 -7.52 6.93 25.01
N PHE A 50 -6.99 6.02 24.21
CA PHE A 50 -7.34 5.85 22.78
C PHE A 50 -8.12 4.57 22.50
N ASP A 51 -8.65 3.91 23.54
CA ASP A 51 -9.42 2.65 23.42
C ASP A 51 -8.67 1.55 22.64
N LEU A 52 -7.35 1.46 22.86
CA LEU A 52 -6.47 0.46 22.26
C LEU A 52 -6.40 -0.80 23.13
N GLN A 53 -5.95 -1.89 22.52
CA GLN A 53 -5.73 -3.17 23.19
C GLN A 53 -4.23 -3.37 23.42
N LEU A 54 -3.88 -3.96 24.56
CA LEU A 54 -2.51 -4.40 24.83
C LEU A 54 -2.13 -5.54 23.88
N ALA A 55 -0.92 -5.50 23.33
CA ALA A 55 -0.40 -6.48 22.39
C ALA A 55 0.95 -7.04 22.87
N PRO A 56 1.20 -8.36 22.74
CA PRO A 56 0.25 -9.40 22.31
C PRO A 56 -0.86 -9.66 23.35
N PRO A 57 -2.07 -10.09 22.93
CA PRO A 57 -3.20 -10.26 23.83
C PRO A 57 -2.92 -11.32 24.90
N GLY A 58 -3.19 -10.99 26.17
CA GLY A 58 -3.00 -11.91 27.30
C GLY A 58 -1.56 -12.06 27.81
N SER A 59 -0.61 -11.25 27.31
CA SER A 59 0.74 -11.19 27.85
C SER A 59 0.77 -10.48 29.21
N GLU A 60 1.55 -11.00 30.17
CA GLU A 60 1.80 -10.34 31.46
C GLU A 60 2.57 -9.02 31.29
N THR A 61 3.45 -8.96 30.28
CA THR A 61 4.17 -7.74 29.88
C THR A 61 3.71 -7.31 28.49
N PRO A 62 2.97 -6.20 28.36
CA PRO A 62 2.59 -5.69 27.05
C PRO A 62 3.82 -5.14 26.33
N VAL A 63 4.01 -5.57 25.09
CA VAL A 63 5.13 -5.13 24.25
C VAL A 63 4.73 -3.95 23.37
N ALA A 64 3.44 -3.84 23.09
CA ALA A 64 2.85 -2.77 22.29
C ALA A 64 1.40 -2.53 22.71
N VAL A 65 0.79 -1.50 22.14
CA VAL A 65 -0.66 -1.30 22.12
C VAL A 65 -1.12 -1.21 20.68
N ALA A 66 -2.27 -1.80 20.36
CA ALA A 66 -2.78 -1.87 19.01
C ALA A 66 -4.27 -1.51 18.96
N SER A 67 -4.71 -0.93 17.85
CA SER A 67 -6.13 -0.69 17.58
C SER A 67 -6.93 -2.00 17.60
N LYS A 68 -8.20 -1.94 18.00
CA LYS A 68 -9.12 -3.10 17.99
C LYS A 68 -9.30 -3.73 16.59
N SER A 69 -9.06 -2.95 15.53
CA SER A 69 -9.16 -3.39 14.14
C SER A 69 -7.88 -4.03 13.59
N PHE A 70 -6.80 -4.09 14.38
CA PHE A 70 -5.46 -4.49 13.93
C PHE A 70 -5.41 -5.83 13.19
N GLU A 71 -6.08 -6.85 13.70
CA GLU A 71 -6.10 -8.20 13.09
C GLU A 71 -7.05 -8.31 11.89
N ARG A 72 -8.00 -7.38 11.76
CA ARG A 72 -9.06 -7.41 10.72
C ARG A 72 -8.76 -6.46 9.56
N ASN A 73 -7.98 -5.42 9.80
CA ASN A 73 -7.66 -4.41 8.80
C ASN A 73 -6.58 -4.93 7.86
N SER A 74 -7.00 -5.36 6.68
CA SER A 74 -6.10 -5.82 5.61
C SER A 74 -5.64 -4.68 4.68
N SER A 75 -6.17 -3.47 4.86
CA SER A 75 -5.85 -2.33 4.01
C SER A 75 -4.59 -1.64 4.49
N ARG A 76 -4.64 -1.07 5.70
CA ARG A 76 -3.70 -0.04 6.15
C ARG A 76 -3.25 -0.26 7.58
N LEU A 77 -1.97 -0.09 7.82
CA LEU A 77 -1.37 -0.17 9.15
C LEU A 77 -0.36 0.96 9.37
N LEU A 78 -0.48 1.65 10.49
CA LEU A 78 0.52 2.56 11.04
C LEU A 78 1.24 1.88 12.20
N LEU A 79 2.54 1.67 12.06
CA LEU A 79 3.41 1.18 13.13
C LEU A 79 4.23 2.35 13.67
N VAL A 80 4.31 2.48 14.98
CA VAL A 80 5.13 3.51 15.64
C VAL A 80 6.16 2.85 16.55
N LEU A 81 7.43 3.09 16.26
CA LEU A 81 8.58 2.67 17.04
C LEU A 81 9.13 3.89 17.79
N PRO A 82 8.77 4.06 19.07
CA PRO A 82 9.16 5.25 19.79
C PRO A 82 10.61 5.22 20.25
N GLY A 83 11.24 6.38 20.24
CA GLY A 83 12.50 6.63 20.92
C GLY A 83 12.35 6.58 22.45
N PRO A 84 13.45 6.81 23.19
CA PRO A 84 13.39 6.82 24.65
C PRO A 84 12.48 7.95 25.16
N GLY A 85 11.59 7.63 26.09
CA GLY A 85 10.66 8.61 26.68
C GLY A 85 9.35 8.00 27.18
N ASP A 86 8.40 8.89 27.47
CA ASP A 86 7.04 8.52 27.90
C ASP A 86 6.26 7.84 26.76
N ALA A 87 5.35 6.92 27.09
CA ALA A 87 4.56 6.17 26.10
C ALA A 87 3.71 7.05 25.16
N GLY A 88 3.36 8.28 25.56
CA GLY A 88 2.62 9.25 24.74
C GLY A 88 3.49 10.04 23.76
N VAL A 89 4.79 9.79 23.74
CA VAL A 89 5.78 10.53 22.94
C VAL A 89 6.60 9.55 22.10
N TRP A 90 6.49 9.65 20.79
CA TRP A 90 7.22 8.76 19.88
C TRP A 90 8.63 9.25 19.60
N ASP A 91 8.92 10.54 19.76
CA ASP A 91 10.27 11.08 19.74
C ASP A 91 10.43 12.27 20.68
N ALA A 92 11.02 12.02 21.86
CA ALA A 92 11.22 13.05 22.87
C ALA A 92 12.16 14.19 22.41
N HIS A 93 13.02 13.96 21.42
CA HIS A 93 13.94 14.98 20.90
C HIS A 93 13.21 16.08 20.12
N LEU A 94 11.98 15.81 19.70
CA LEU A 94 11.13 16.73 18.96
C LEU A 94 10.22 17.56 19.87
N GLY A 95 10.25 17.37 21.19
CA GLY A 95 9.35 18.05 22.12
C GLY A 95 7.87 17.77 21.77
N GLU A 96 7.06 18.82 21.65
CA GLU A 96 5.63 18.71 21.32
C GLU A 96 5.38 18.08 19.92
N HIS A 97 6.31 18.27 18.97
CA HIS A 97 6.26 17.65 17.64
C HIS A 97 6.47 16.14 17.67
N GLY A 98 6.91 15.60 18.82
CA GLY A 98 7.08 14.16 19.09
C GLY A 98 5.86 13.50 19.73
N SER A 99 4.70 14.17 19.79
CA SER A 99 3.49 13.60 20.38
C SER A 99 2.86 12.52 19.51
N THR A 100 2.43 11.43 20.15
CA THR A 100 1.79 10.28 19.47
C THR A 100 0.31 10.55 19.18
N GLU A 101 -0.33 11.45 19.94
CA GLU A 101 -1.78 11.72 19.85
C GLU A 101 -2.23 12.18 18.45
N PRO A 102 -1.59 13.17 17.80
CA PRO A 102 -2.01 13.61 16.46
C PRO A 102 -1.95 12.48 15.41
N MET A 103 -0.98 11.58 15.52
CA MET A 103 -0.84 10.44 14.61
C MET A 103 -1.92 9.39 14.83
N LEU A 104 -2.24 9.07 16.09
CA LEU A 104 -3.31 8.11 16.41
C LEU A 104 -4.68 8.64 15.96
N MET A 105 -4.95 9.93 16.20
CA MET A 105 -6.17 10.58 15.72
C MET A 105 -6.27 10.58 14.19
N TRP A 106 -5.16 10.87 13.50
CA TRP A 106 -5.12 10.80 12.05
C TRP A 106 -5.35 9.38 11.52
N ALA A 107 -4.73 8.39 12.16
CA ALA A 107 -4.88 6.98 11.80
C ALA A 107 -6.35 6.54 11.94
N GLU A 108 -6.98 6.86 13.06
CA GLU A 108 -8.39 6.58 13.31
C GLU A 108 -9.29 7.25 12.26
N ALA A 109 -9.07 8.54 11.96
CA ALA A 109 -9.85 9.28 10.98
C ALA A 109 -9.72 8.75 9.53
N ASN A 110 -8.68 7.96 9.24
CA ASN A 110 -8.37 7.43 7.92
C ASN A 110 -8.47 5.90 7.81
N ASP A 111 -9.13 5.27 8.78
CA ASP A 111 -9.30 3.81 8.86
C ASP A 111 -7.97 3.03 8.84
N TYR A 112 -6.90 3.60 9.40
CA TYR A 112 -5.66 2.85 9.63
C TYR A 112 -5.83 2.02 10.90
N ALA A 113 -5.44 0.75 10.84
CA ALA A 113 -5.04 0.07 12.06
C ALA A 113 -3.75 0.73 12.57
N CYS A 114 -3.57 0.78 13.89
CA CYS A 114 -2.33 1.27 14.48
C CYS A 114 -1.75 0.25 15.45
N ALA A 115 -0.42 0.23 15.58
CA ALA A 115 0.27 -0.37 16.71
C ALA A 115 1.46 0.51 17.14
N TYR A 116 1.58 0.70 18.44
CA TYR A 116 2.58 1.51 19.10
C TYR A 116 3.40 0.62 20.03
N PHE A 117 4.70 0.51 19.79
CA PHE A 117 5.58 -0.34 20.59
C PHE A 117 6.02 0.35 21.87
N GLY A 118 6.27 -0.41 22.93
CA GLY A 118 7.01 0.09 24.09
C GLY A 118 8.49 0.16 23.76
N HIS A 119 9.13 1.31 24.05
CA HIS A 119 10.56 1.51 23.79
C HIS A 119 11.43 0.42 24.44
N GLU A 120 11.31 0.24 25.76
CA GLU A 120 12.13 -0.71 26.53
C GLU A 120 11.93 -2.16 26.08
N ALA A 121 10.68 -2.55 25.86
CA ALA A 121 10.33 -3.90 25.41
C ALA A 121 10.91 -4.19 24.01
N PHE A 122 10.84 -3.21 23.10
CA PHE A 122 11.38 -3.36 21.75
C PHE A 122 12.91 -3.41 21.74
N CYS A 123 13.59 -2.55 22.52
CA CYS A 123 15.05 -2.53 22.62
C CYS A 123 15.62 -3.82 23.23
N THR A 124 14.89 -4.45 24.16
CA THR A 124 15.34 -5.68 24.84
C THR A 124 15.31 -6.89 23.90
N SER A 125 14.27 -7.04 23.10
CA SER A 125 14.12 -8.17 22.16
C SER A 125 13.44 -7.73 20.85
N PRO A 126 14.16 -7.06 19.94
CA PRO A 126 13.55 -6.44 18.75
C PRO A 126 12.89 -7.46 17.82
N VAL A 127 13.54 -8.60 17.58
CA VAL A 127 13.05 -9.64 16.67
C VAL A 127 11.76 -10.27 17.20
N GLU A 128 11.74 -10.61 18.48
CA GLU A 128 10.61 -11.28 19.10
C GLU A 128 9.43 -10.32 19.31
N ALA A 129 9.71 -9.09 19.77
CA ALA A 129 8.71 -8.04 19.91
C ALA A 129 8.03 -7.76 18.56
N TRP A 130 8.84 -7.67 17.49
CA TRP A 130 8.34 -7.48 16.14
C TRP A 130 7.45 -8.65 15.70
N ASP A 131 7.93 -9.89 15.77
CA ASP A 131 7.15 -11.06 15.31
C ASP A 131 5.84 -11.20 16.09
N ARG A 132 5.87 -11.08 17.42
CA ARG A 132 4.69 -11.23 18.28
C ARG A 132 3.58 -10.23 17.96
N VAL A 133 3.91 -9.01 17.54
CA VAL A 133 2.93 -7.96 17.24
C VAL A 133 2.58 -7.97 15.74
N VAL A 134 3.59 -7.89 14.87
CA VAL A 134 3.42 -7.61 13.44
C VAL A 134 2.86 -8.81 12.67
N ARG A 135 3.07 -10.04 13.16
CA ARG A 135 2.49 -11.25 12.56
C ARG A 135 0.96 -11.25 12.59
N GLY A 136 0.33 -10.58 13.56
CA GLY A 136 -1.12 -10.52 13.69
C GLY A 136 -1.82 -9.65 12.64
N SER A 137 -1.10 -8.79 11.92
CA SER A 137 -1.71 -7.87 10.96
C SER A 137 -1.71 -8.42 9.53
N PRO A 138 -2.86 -8.43 8.82
CA PRO A 138 -2.96 -8.76 7.40
C PRO A 138 -2.77 -7.55 6.46
N ALA A 139 -2.38 -6.38 6.98
CA ALA A 139 -2.31 -5.15 6.21
C ALA A 139 -1.34 -5.24 5.01
N ARG A 140 -1.79 -4.71 3.86
CA ARG A 140 -1.00 -4.67 2.61
C ARG A 140 -0.14 -3.42 2.48
N PHE A 141 -0.64 -2.30 3.01
CA PHE A 141 0.08 -1.04 3.08
C PHE A 141 0.45 -0.76 4.54
N VAL A 142 1.75 -0.75 4.83
CA VAL A 142 2.25 -0.49 6.17
C VAL A 142 3.19 0.71 6.14
N THR A 143 2.87 1.69 6.95
CA THR A 143 3.71 2.85 7.26
C THR A 143 4.35 2.65 8.62
N VAL A 144 5.67 2.80 8.72
CA VAL A 144 6.43 2.70 9.97
C VAL A 144 6.97 4.08 10.30
N VAL A 145 6.69 4.58 11.49
CA VAL A 145 7.28 5.81 12.06
C VAL A 145 8.34 5.38 13.05
N VAL A 146 9.55 5.90 12.89
CA VAL A 146 10.74 5.54 13.66
C VAL A 146 11.24 6.79 14.36
N GLY A 147 11.18 6.79 15.69
CA GLY A 147 11.80 7.84 16.52
C GLY A 147 13.33 7.75 16.50
N ALA A 148 13.99 8.83 16.90
CA ALA A 148 15.45 8.91 16.94
C ALA A 148 16.11 7.71 17.66
N GLY A 149 17.12 7.11 17.04
CA GLY A 149 17.89 5.97 17.55
C GLY A 149 17.22 4.60 17.38
N MET A 150 15.99 4.54 16.83
CA MET A 150 15.24 3.29 16.72
C MET A 150 15.47 2.54 15.40
N LEU A 151 16.07 3.20 14.40
CA LEU A 151 16.29 2.58 13.08
C LEU A 151 17.17 1.32 13.16
N GLN A 152 18.19 1.32 14.02
CA GLN A 152 19.06 0.16 14.22
C GLN A 152 18.31 -1.06 14.80
N TYR A 153 17.32 -0.83 15.67
CA TYR A 153 16.53 -1.90 16.26
C TYR A 153 15.53 -2.46 15.23
N LEU A 154 14.97 -1.60 14.38
CA LEU A 154 14.16 -2.03 13.23
C LEU A 154 15.00 -2.87 12.25
N GLN A 155 16.24 -2.47 11.98
CA GLN A 155 17.19 -3.24 11.16
C GLN A 155 17.42 -4.64 11.74
N GLN A 156 17.69 -4.73 13.04
CA GLN A 156 17.89 -6.01 13.73
C GLN A 156 16.64 -6.89 13.67
N ALA A 157 15.45 -6.30 13.90
CA ALA A 157 14.18 -7.00 13.85
C ALA A 157 13.89 -7.60 12.45
N LEU A 158 14.24 -6.87 11.39
CA LEU A 158 13.96 -7.27 10.00
C LEU A 158 15.06 -8.10 9.34
N LYS A 159 16.26 -8.17 9.91
CA LYS A 159 17.43 -8.83 9.31
C LYS A 159 17.15 -10.29 8.89
N ASN A 160 16.37 -11.02 9.69
CA ASN A 160 16.05 -12.43 9.44
C ASN A 160 14.62 -12.64 8.90
N VAL A 161 13.91 -11.56 8.57
CA VAL A 161 12.52 -11.62 8.09
C VAL A 161 12.50 -11.90 6.60
N HIS A 162 11.62 -12.80 6.17
CA HIS A 162 11.49 -13.15 4.76
C HIS A 162 11.06 -11.92 3.92
N PRO A 163 11.63 -11.70 2.72
CA PRO A 163 11.33 -10.52 1.89
C PRO A 163 9.86 -10.24 1.61
N LEU A 164 9.05 -11.29 1.47
CA LEU A 164 7.61 -11.14 1.29
C LEU A 164 6.94 -10.41 2.47
N LEU A 165 7.39 -10.63 3.70
CA LEU A 165 6.80 -10.04 4.89
C LEU A 165 7.20 -8.58 5.07
N PHE A 166 8.42 -8.21 4.73
CA PHE A 166 8.83 -6.81 4.80
C PHE A 166 8.47 -6.00 3.55
N SER A 167 8.17 -6.64 2.43
CA SER A 167 7.77 -5.95 1.19
C SER A 167 6.52 -5.08 1.34
N ARG A 168 5.66 -5.34 2.34
CA ARG A 168 4.47 -4.53 2.66
C ARG A 168 4.79 -3.21 3.37
N PHE A 169 6.00 -3.04 3.90
CA PHE A 169 6.44 -1.78 4.52
C PHE A 169 6.72 -0.77 3.40
N ARG A 170 5.71 0.01 3.02
CA ARG A 170 5.81 0.92 1.87
C ARG A 170 6.45 2.24 2.22
N THR A 171 6.44 2.61 3.49
CA THR A 171 6.98 3.89 3.95
C THR A 171 7.58 3.68 5.33
N ILE A 172 8.85 4.04 5.49
CA ILE A 172 9.57 4.04 6.77
C ILE A 172 10.01 5.48 7.00
N CYS A 173 9.27 6.21 7.82
CA CYS A 173 9.58 7.59 8.16
C CYS A 173 10.57 7.61 9.31
N VAL A 174 11.72 8.23 9.06
CA VAL A 174 12.81 8.38 10.02
C VAL A 174 12.98 9.86 10.32
N PHE A 175 13.07 10.19 11.60
CA PHE A 175 13.25 11.55 12.07
C PHE A 175 14.63 11.75 12.69
N GLY A 176 15.18 12.96 12.54
CA GLY A 176 16.44 13.34 13.18
C GLY A 176 17.70 12.83 12.48
N SER A 177 18.73 12.59 13.27
CA SER A 177 20.10 12.27 12.83
C SER A 177 20.35 10.78 12.58
N ASP A 178 19.32 9.94 12.58
CA ASP A 178 19.49 8.52 12.26
C ASP A 178 20.06 8.40 10.84
N THR A 179 21.32 7.97 10.77
CA THR A 179 22.03 7.85 9.51
C THR A 179 21.67 6.54 8.85
N THR A 180 21.45 6.59 7.54
CA THR A 180 21.28 5.41 6.69
C THR A 180 22.62 4.75 6.32
N GLU A 181 23.70 5.19 6.98
CA GLU A 181 25.07 4.99 6.53
C GLU A 181 25.61 3.59 6.80
N ASP A 182 24.95 2.77 7.64
CA ASP A 182 25.44 1.43 8.00
C ASP A 182 24.52 0.28 7.56
N PHE A 183 23.96 0.37 6.35
CA PHE A 183 23.18 -0.72 5.75
C PHE A 183 24.04 -1.87 5.20
N ASP A 184 25.36 -1.77 5.29
CA ASP A 184 26.28 -2.72 4.67
C ASP A 184 26.28 -4.10 5.33
N SER A 185 25.87 -4.16 6.59
CA SER A 185 25.67 -5.40 7.34
C SER A 185 24.32 -6.10 7.07
N LEU A 186 23.41 -5.47 6.31
CA LEU A 186 22.08 -5.98 5.98
C LEU A 186 22.08 -6.84 4.71
N PRO A 187 21.19 -7.85 4.63
CA PRO A 187 20.91 -8.57 3.38
C PRO A 187 20.60 -7.63 2.23
N GLN A 188 20.99 -8.02 1.01
CA GLN A 188 20.87 -7.17 -0.18
C GLN A 188 19.42 -6.74 -0.45
N GLU A 189 18.46 -7.64 -0.26
CA GLU A 189 17.04 -7.37 -0.47
C GLU A 189 16.51 -6.34 0.53
N LEU A 190 16.90 -6.47 1.80
CA LEU A 190 16.49 -5.56 2.87
C LEU A 190 17.12 -4.18 2.67
N ARG A 191 18.40 -4.13 2.29
CA ARG A 191 19.10 -2.89 1.95
C ARG A 191 18.43 -2.15 0.79
N SER A 192 18.13 -2.84 -0.31
CA SER A 192 17.42 -2.25 -1.45
C SER A 192 16.03 -1.77 -1.05
N HIS A 193 15.33 -2.54 -0.21
CA HIS A 193 14.02 -2.16 0.29
C HIS A 193 14.06 -0.88 1.14
N PHE A 194 15.02 -0.77 2.06
CA PHE A 194 15.21 0.43 2.88
C PHE A 194 15.56 1.66 2.05
N LYS A 195 16.47 1.52 1.07
CA LYS A 195 16.79 2.61 0.13
C LYS A 195 15.57 3.13 -0.63
N ALA A 196 14.60 2.26 -0.94
CA ALA A 196 13.39 2.64 -1.68
C ALA A 196 12.26 3.17 -0.77
N SER A 197 12.20 2.72 0.48
CA SER A 197 11.03 2.92 1.36
C SER A 197 11.27 3.92 2.47
N ILE A 198 12.53 4.21 2.82
CA ILE A 198 12.87 5.20 3.84
C ILE A 198 12.60 6.61 3.33
N VAL A 199 11.96 7.40 4.18
CA VAL A 199 11.75 8.82 3.96
C VAL A 199 12.26 9.55 5.20
N THR A 200 13.30 10.35 5.02
CA THR A 200 13.82 11.21 6.08
C THR A 200 12.97 12.47 6.15
N VAL A 201 12.39 12.75 7.32
CA VAL A 201 11.65 13.99 7.54
C VAL A 201 12.66 15.13 7.78
N PRO A 202 12.54 16.26 7.07
CA PRO A 202 13.58 17.29 7.08
C PRO A 202 13.73 17.95 8.46
N PHE A 203 14.96 18.28 8.87
CA PHE A 203 15.27 18.94 10.15
C PHE A 203 14.56 20.29 10.37
N THR A 204 14.08 20.93 9.30
CA THR A 204 13.27 22.15 9.38
C THR A 204 11.92 21.92 10.06
N TRP A 205 11.49 20.67 10.22
CA TRP A 205 10.27 20.26 10.91
C TRP A 205 10.09 20.87 12.28
N GLN A 206 11.15 20.86 13.11
CA GLN A 206 11.14 21.39 14.47
C GLN A 206 10.93 22.91 14.51
N LYS A 207 11.20 23.60 13.39
CA LYS A 207 11.07 25.07 13.28
C LYS A 207 9.68 25.49 12.81
N LEU A 208 8.88 24.54 12.32
CA LEU A 208 7.51 24.81 11.87
C LEU A 208 6.57 24.87 13.07
N GLU A 209 5.48 25.62 12.93
CA GLU A 209 4.36 25.52 13.86
C GLU A 209 3.85 24.07 13.92
N LEU A 210 3.48 23.63 15.12
CA LEU A 210 3.11 22.24 15.41
C LEU A 210 2.08 21.68 14.42
N GLN A 211 1.04 22.48 14.13
CA GLN A 211 -0.04 22.08 13.23
C GLN A 211 0.43 21.92 11.79
N VAL A 212 1.24 22.86 11.31
CA VAL A 212 1.82 22.84 9.96
C VAL A 212 2.72 21.63 9.81
N ALA A 213 3.53 21.32 10.82
CA ALA A 213 4.36 20.13 10.84
C ALA A 213 3.53 18.85 10.69
N TYR A 214 2.54 18.61 11.56
CA TYR A 214 1.69 17.41 11.44
C TYR A 214 0.90 17.37 10.13
N GLN A 215 0.47 18.50 9.59
CA GLN A 215 -0.18 18.53 8.28
C GLN A 215 0.76 18.01 7.18
N PHE A 216 2.01 18.48 7.14
CA PHE A 216 3.01 17.96 6.20
C PHE A 216 3.25 16.46 6.37
N LEU A 217 3.14 15.93 7.60
CA LEU A 217 3.36 14.49 7.87
C LEU A 217 2.27 13.66 7.25
N HIS A 218 1.04 14.09 7.50
CA HIS A 218 -0.16 13.43 7.02
C HIS A 218 -0.28 13.53 5.50
N GLU A 219 0.13 14.66 4.92
CA GLU A 219 0.26 14.81 3.47
C GLU A 219 1.32 13.88 2.89
N LEU A 220 2.49 13.76 3.53
CA LEU A 220 3.52 12.81 3.13
C LEU A 220 3.03 11.36 3.15
N PHE A 221 2.35 10.94 4.21
CA PHE A 221 1.78 9.59 4.31
C PHE A 221 0.77 9.33 3.20
N ARG A 222 -0.10 10.30 2.94
CA ARG A 222 -1.08 10.24 1.86
C ARG A 222 -0.42 10.13 0.49
N ASP A 223 0.54 10.99 0.19
CA ASP A 223 1.19 11.02 -1.13
C ASP A 223 1.92 9.70 -1.42
N LYS A 224 2.55 9.11 -0.40
CA LYS A 224 3.18 7.79 -0.53
C LYS A 224 2.18 6.67 -0.75
N GLU A 225 1.03 6.73 -0.09
CA GLU A 225 -0.04 5.78 -0.33
C GLU A 225 -0.66 5.93 -1.73
N ASP A 226 -1.00 7.15 -2.14
CA ASP A 226 -1.59 7.45 -3.45
C ASP A 226 -0.62 7.01 -4.58
N MET A 227 0.69 7.25 -4.39
CA MET A 227 1.72 6.77 -5.30
C MET A 227 1.76 5.23 -5.36
N TRP A 228 1.72 4.56 -4.21
CA TRP A 228 1.70 3.09 -4.17
C TRP A 228 0.46 2.52 -4.85
N HIS A 229 -0.73 3.04 -4.55
CA HIS A 229 -1.97 2.64 -5.20
C HIS A 229 -1.89 2.83 -6.72
N THR A 230 -1.34 3.95 -7.17
CA THR A 230 -1.14 4.21 -8.60
C THR A 230 -0.19 3.19 -9.23
N LEU A 231 0.91 2.84 -8.56
CA LEU A 231 1.86 1.83 -9.04
C LEU A 231 1.25 0.42 -9.04
N GLU A 232 0.41 0.07 -8.07
CA GLU A 232 -0.33 -1.20 -8.08
C GLU A 232 -1.33 -1.25 -9.22
N LEU A 233 -2.14 -0.22 -9.39
CA LEU A 233 -3.08 -0.12 -10.52
C LEU A 233 -2.35 -0.24 -11.86
N LYS A 234 -1.16 0.39 -12.01
CA LYS A 234 -0.34 0.24 -13.22
C LYS A 234 0.15 -1.18 -13.45
N LYS A 235 0.51 -1.93 -12.40
CA LYS A 235 0.85 -3.36 -12.52
C LYS A 235 -0.34 -4.14 -13.08
N PHE A 236 -1.53 -3.91 -12.54
CA PHE A 236 -2.77 -4.55 -13.00
C PHE A 236 -3.18 -4.12 -14.41
N ALA A 237 -3.02 -2.84 -14.78
CA ALA A 237 -3.25 -2.35 -16.13
C ALA A 237 -2.26 -2.97 -17.14
N GLY A 238 -1.00 -3.17 -16.75
CA GLY A 238 -0.02 -3.91 -17.55
C GLY A 238 -0.43 -5.36 -17.79
N PHE A 239 -1.16 -5.97 -16.85
CA PHE A 239 -1.78 -7.29 -17.01
C PHE A 239 -3.02 -7.29 -17.91
N GLN A 240 -3.72 -6.16 -18.09
CA GLN A 240 -4.82 -6.04 -19.05
C GLN A 240 -4.34 -5.97 -20.50
N ALA A 241 -3.13 -5.46 -20.74
CA ALA A 241 -2.49 -5.45 -22.06
C ALA A 241 -1.91 -6.83 -22.44
N LEU A 242 -1.72 -7.73 -21.47
CA LEU A 242 -1.37 -9.11 -21.74
C LEU A 242 -2.62 -9.85 -22.21
N LYS A 243 -2.57 -10.40 -23.42
CA LYS A 243 -3.64 -11.29 -23.93
C LYS A 243 -3.86 -12.40 -22.90
N GLU A 244 -5.11 -12.84 -22.69
CA GLU A 244 -5.53 -13.83 -21.67
C GLU A 244 -4.62 -15.08 -21.51
N ASN A 245 -3.80 -15.39 -22.52
CA ASN A 245 -2.85 -16.50 -22.55
C ASN A 245 -1.52 -16.26 -21.80
N ASP A 246 -1.16 -15.02 -21.49
CA ASP A 246 0.12 -14.67 -20.86
C ASP A 246 -0.02 -14.34 -19.36
N LEU A 247 -1.23 -14.44 -18.82
CA LEU A 247 -1.50 -14.27 -17.39
C LEU A 247 -1.12 -15.56 -16.63
N PRO A 248 -0.15 -15.52 -15.70
CA PRO A 248 0.18 -16.67 -14.89
C PRO A 248 -1.01 -17.06 -14.00
N GLY A 249 -1.52 -18.29 -14.15
CA GLY A 249 -2.55 -18.85 -13.28
C GLY A 249 -3.98 -18.91 -13.86
N LEU A 250 -4.23 -18.34 -15.05
CA LEU A 250 -5.46 -18.61 -15.80
C LEU A 250 -5.32 -19.89 -16.63
N ARG A 251 -6.41 -20.68 -16.73
CA ARG A 251 -6.43 -21.92 -17.53
C ARG A 251 -6.07 -21.56 -18.97
N ARG A 252 -4.97 -22.13 -19.47
CA ARG A 252 -4.57 -22.00 -20.88
C ARG A 252 -5.75 -22.46 -21.75
N ILE A 253 -6.23 -21.56 -22.61
CA ILE A 253 -7.27 -21.85 -23.61
C ILE A 253 -6.80 -23.06 -24.43
N GLY A 254 -7.70 -24.04 -24.62
CA GLY A 254 -7.39 -25.26 -25.36
C GLY A 254 -6.98 -24.95 -26.80
N LEU A 255 -6.13 -25.79 -27.40
CA LEU A 255 -5.60 -25.57 -28.74
C LEU A 255 -6.73 -25.39 -29.78
N ASP A 256 -7.85 -26.08 -29.61
CA ASP A 256 -9.02 -26.00 -30.50
C ASP A 256 -9.77 -24.66 -30.39
N GLU A 257 -9.84 -24.07 -29.19
CA GLU A 257 -10.43 -22.75 -28.99
C GLU A 257 -9.51 -21.65 -29.55
N ARG A 258 -8.19 -21.88 -29.56
CA ARG A 258 -7.22 -21.00 -30.22
C ARG A 258 -7.39 -21.01 -31.73
N VAL A 259 -7.54 -22.19 -32.34
CA VAL A 259 -7.77 -22.32 -33.79
C VAL A 259 -9.08 -21.63 -34.19
N LYS A 260 -10.17 -21.85 -33.43
CA LYS A 260 -11.46 -21.19 -33.70
C LYS A 260 -11.41 -19.66 -33.59
N ARG A 261 -10.64 -19.11 -32.64
CA ARG A 261 -10.43 -17.66 -32.54
C ARG A 261 -9.57 -17.13 -33.69
N LEU A 262 -8.50 -17.83 -34.05
CA LEU A 262 -7.66 -17.47 -35.20
C LEU A 262 -8.46 -17.48 -36.51
N ASP A 263 -9.32 -18.48 -36.71
CA ASP A 263 -10.19 -18.55 -37.88
C ASP A 263 -11.25 -17.44 -37.87
N ARG A 264 -11.81 -17.08 -36.71
CA ARG A 264 -12.73 -15.93 -36.59
C ARG A 264 -12.04 -14.61 -36.90
N ASP A 265 -10.86 -14.39 -36.35
CA ASP A 265 -10.12 -13.14 -36.54
C ASP A 265 -9.60 -13.05 -37.99
N ARG A 266 -9.22 -14.18 -38.60
CA ARG A 266 -8.88 -14.28 -40.02
C ARG A 266 -10.09 -14.08 -40.94
N ASN A 267 -11.30 -14.44 -40.54
CA ASN A 267 -12.53 -14.15 -41.30
C ASN A 267 -13.00 -12.69 -41.14
N ASN A 268 -12.58 -12.00 -40.08
CA ASN A 268 -12.87 -10.59 -39.83
C ASN A 268 -11.76 -9.64 -40.31
N ASP A 269 -10.66 -10.19 -40.86
CA ASP A 269 -9.57 -9.41 -41.43
C ASP A 269 -10.02 -8.81 -42.77
N GLU A 270 -9.87 -7.50 -42.94
CA GLU A 270 -10.32 -6.75 -44.12
C GLU A 270 -9.70 -7.31 -45.40
N LEU A 271 -8.45 -7.80 -45.32
CA LEU A 271 -7.75 -8.45 -46.43
C LEU A 271 -8.40 -9.80 -46.81
N ALA A 272 -8.87 -10.56 -45.83
CA ALA A 272 -9.55 -11.82 -46.07
C ALA A 272 -10.95 -11.61 -46.65
N GLN A 273 -11.67 -10.58 -46.21
CA GLN A 273 -12.95 -10.17 -46.79
C GLN A 273 -12.79 -9.68 -48.24
N LEU A 274 -11.72 -8.94 -48.53
CA LEU A 274 -11.38 -8.52 -49.90
C LEU A 274 -11.03 -9.71 -50.80
N LEU A 275 -10.25 -10.68 -50.30
CA LEU A 275 -9.93 -11.90 -51.04
C LEU A 275 -11.18 -12.75 -51.31
N GLN A 276 -12.09 -12.85 -50.33
CA GLN A 276 -13.35 -13.60 -50.48
C GLN A 276 -14.29 -12.92 -51.49
N LYS A 277 -14.41 -11.59 -51.44
CA LYS A 277 -15.14 -10.80 -52.46
C LYS A 277 -14.54 -10.99 -53.86
N HIS A 278 -13.22 -11.04 -53.98
CA HIS A 278 -12.53 -11.26 -55.26
C HIS A 278 -12.72 -12.69 -55.80
N GLU A 279 -12.75 -13.70 -54.93
CA GLU A 279 -13.03 -15.09 -55.30
C GLU A 279 -14.49 -15.31 -55.70
N GLU A 280 -15.43 -14.66 -55.02
CA GLU A 280 -16.85 -14.70 -55.39
C GLU A 280 -17.12 -13.99 -56.72
N ALA A 281 -16.49 -12.84 -56.96
CA ALA A 281 -16.56 -12.12 -58.24
C ALA A 281 -15.99 -12.96 -59.41
N ARG A 282 -14.95 -13.77 -59.16
CA ARG A 282 -14.42 -14.72 -60.16
C ARG A 282 -15.35 -15.90 -60.45
N ARG A 283 -16.20 -16.29 -59.50
CA ARG A 283 -17.13 -17.44 -59.66
C ARG A 283 -18.49 -17.04 -60.23
N LYS A 284 -18.87 -15.76 -60.18
CA LYS A 284 -20.13 -15.23 -60.73
C LYS A 284 -19.87 -13.94 -61.53
N PRO A 285 -19.64 -14.02 -62.86
CA PRO A 285 -19.30 -12.84 -63.67
C PRO A 285 -20.45 -11.83 -63.87
N GLU A 286 -21.64 -12.06 -63.31
CA GLU A 286 -22.80 -11.16 -63.43
C GLU A 286 -23.09 -10.33 -62.17
N ALA A 287 -22.31 -10.47 -61.09
CA ALA A 287 -22.46 -9.62 -59.91
C ALA A 287 -21.70 -8.31 -60.11
N LYS A 288 -22.45 -7.19 -60.26
CA LYS A 288 -21.87 -5.84 -60.23
C LYS A 288 -21.10 -5.65 -58.92
N ILE A 289 -19.83 -5.30 -59.05
CA ILE A 289 -19.02 -4.80 -57.94
C ILE A 289 -19.52 -3.37 -57.69
N ASP A 290 -20.25 -3.16 -56.59
CA ASP A 290 -20.53 -1.81 -56.10
C ASP A 290 -19.21 -1.23 -55.59
N ASN A 291 -18.55 -0.44 -56.45
CA ASN A 291 -17.51 0.48 -56.03
C ASN A 291 -18.19 1.69 -55.39
N SER A 292 -18.61 1.57 -54.13
CA SER A 292 -18.76 2.75 -53.28
C SER A 292 -17.36 3.13 -52.79
N ASP A 293 -16.67 3.91 -53.61
CA ASP A 293 -15.55 4.74 -53.18
C ASP A 293 -16.06 5.67 -52.08
N ASP A 294 -15.76 5.33 -50.83
CA ASP A 294 -15.63 6.30 -49.74
C ASP A 294 -14.25 6.04 -49.10
N GLU A 295 -13.20 6.51 -49.79
CA GLU A 295 -11.92 6.80 -49.16
C GLU A 295 -12.18 7.81 -48.02
N PRO A 296 -11.75 7.56 -46.77
CA PRO A 296 -11.74 8.61 -45.77
C PRO A 296 -10.61 9.57 -46.14
N GLY A 297 -11.02 10.69 -46.74
CA GLY A 297 -10.16 11.84 -47.00
C GLY A 297 -9.44 12.25 -45.72
N VAL A 298 -8.13 12.39 -45.87
CA VAL A 298 -7.25 13.08 -44.93
C VAL A 298 -7.65 14.55 -44.93
N ASP A 299 -8.12 15.04 -43.78
CA ASP A 299 -7.91 16.41 -43.27
C ASP A 299 -7.88 16.36 -41.73
#